data_AF-M1B7R3-F1
#
_entry.id   AF-M1B7R3-F1
#
_cell.length_a   1.000
_cell.length_b   1.000
_cell.length_c   1.000
_cell.angle_alpha   90.00
_cell.angle_beta   90.00
_cell.angle_gamma   90.00
#
_symmetry.space_group_name_H-M   'P 1'
#
loop_
_entity.id
_entity.type
_entity.pdbx_description
1 polymer ?
#
loop_
_entity_poly.entity_id
_entity_poly.type
_entity_poly.pdbx_seq_one_letter_code
_entity_poly.pdbx_strand_id
1 'polypeptide(L)'
;MIGVIVDNASLTHENQCFMRVSHDDDVLQVGDAPAPATSSSETPNSLPPARHPTQPFFPRDYNDSSKTSAPSDQSSTSQNSTSDGNELPSELLQTLLKMAPTADKELKLRLYNGDLSRLGPAERFLKVLVDIPFAFKRLESLLFMCSLEEEASMAKESFATLEAACTELRKSRLFHKLLEAVLKTGNRMNDGTFRGGAQAFKLDTLLKLSDVKGIDGKTTLLYFVVQEIIRSEGIRAARTRDRGSVSSLKSDDQEKSTGDYFHGNAGKDV
;
A
#
# COMPACT_ATOMS: atom_id res chain seq x y z
N MET A 1 7.61 28.68 20.03
CA MET A 1 6.70 28.47 18.88
C MET A 1 7.37 27.84 17.65
N ILE A 2 8.71 27.87 17.52
CA ILE A 2 9.46 27.45 16.31
C ILE A 2 9.85 25.94 16.34
N GLY A 3 9.28 25.17 17.27
CA GLY A 3 9.79 23.83 17.62
C GLY A 3 9.14 22.62 16.93
N VAL A 4 8.25 22.77 15.94
CA VAL A 4 7.35 21.63 15.58
C VAL A 4 7.50 21.11 14.14
N ILE A 5 8.21 21.80 13.25
CA ILE A 5 8.03 21.51 11.81
C ILE A 5 9.12 20.59 11.24
N VAL A 6 10.30 20.53 11.85
CA VAL A 6 11.39 19.65 11.41
C VAL A 6 12.05 19.04 12.64
N ASP A 7 11.65 17.82 13.00
CA ASP A 7 12.49 17.00 13.86
C ASP A 7 13.75 16.65 13.05
N ASN A 8 14.86 17.28 13.45
CA ASN A 8 16.17 16.90 12.97
C ASN A 8 16.39 15.43 13.36
N ALA A 9 16.85 14.64 12.39
CA ALA A 9 16.92 13.20 12.48
C ALA A 9 17.77 12.75 13.69
N SER A 10 17.12 12.39 14.79
CA SER A 10 17.69 11.45 15.76
C SER A 10 17.09 10.08 15.48
N LEU A 11 17.98 9.19 15.07
CA LEU A 11 17.73 7.80 14.71
C LEU A 11 17.05 7.04 15.85
N THR A 12 15.85 6.52 15.57
CA THR A 12 15.37 5.27 16.15
C THR A 12 14.70 4.46 15.04
N HIS A 13 15.04 3.17 14.99
CA HIS A 13 14.67 2.15 14.00
C HIS A 13 13.15 1.98 13.79
N GLU A 14 12.49 2.95 13.17
CA GLU A 14 11.10 2.81 12.72
C GLU A 14 10.97 3.25 11.27
N ASN A 15 10.14 2.52 10.52
CA ASN A 15 9.83 2.67 9.09
C ASN A 15 9.22 4.05 8.77
N GLN A 16 9.99 5.14 8.91
CA GLN A 16 9.51 6.49 8.70
C GLN A 16 9.81 6.94 7.28
N CYS A 17 8.75 7.30 6.56
CA CYS A 17 8.83 7.80 5.19
C CYS A 17 9.26 9.27 5.17
N PHE A 18 10.43 9.55 4.60
CA PHE A 18 10.92 10.90 4.34
C PHE A 18 10.69 11.25 2.87
N MET A 19 10.16 12.46 2.63
CA MET A 19 9.89 12.95 1.29
C MET A 19 10.94 13.97 0.87
N ARG A 20 11.79 13.61 -0.11
CA ARG A 20 12.69 14.55 -0.79
C ARG A 20 11.97 15.18 -1.98
N VAL A 21 12.10 16.50 -2.13
CA VAL A 21 11.60 17.23 -3.31
C VAL A 21 12.80 17.56 -4.20
N SER A 22 13.01 16.78 -5.27
CA SER A 22 14.01 17.08 -6.30
C SER A 22 13.52 18.20 -7.23
N HIS A 23 14.45 19.03 -7.71
CA HIS A 23 14.14 20.19 -8.56
C HIS A 23 14.04 19.85 -10.06
N ASP A 24 14.45 18.65 -10.48
CA ASP A 24 14.37 18.16 -11.86
C ASP A 24 13.23 17.13 -11.98
N ASP A 25 12.27 17.44 -12.87
CA ASP A 25 11.13 16.66 -13.37
C ASP A 25 10.57 15.51 -12.49
N ASP A 26 9.44 15.79 -11.83
CA ASP A 26 8.36 14.87 -11.40
C ASP A 26 8.72 13.49 -10.78
N VAL A 27 9.91 13.33 -10.17
CA VAL A 27 10.28 12.10 -9.44
C VAL A 27 10.31 12.35 -7.93
N LEU A 28 9.29 11.87 -7.26
CA LEU A 28 9.25 11.76 -5.82
C LEU A 28 10.11 10.55 -5.38
N GLN A 29 11.26 10.81 -4.74
CA GLN A 29 12.04 9.74 -4.13
C GLN A 29 11.58 9.53 -2.68
N VAL A 30 10.91 8.41 -2.45
CA VAL A 30 10.89 7.78 -1.13
C VAL A 30 12.29 7.23 -0.91
N GLY A 31 13.04 7.84 -0.02
CA GLY A 31 14.43 7.48 0.22
C GLY A 31 14.73 7.32 1.69
N ASP A 32 15.73 6.51 1.99
CA ASP A 32 16.29 6.38 3.33
C ASP A 32 16.84 7.74 3.83
N ALA A 33 16.90 7.85 5.16
CA ALA A 33 17.33 9.04 5.87
C ALA A 33 18.62 9.64 5.26
N PRO A 34 18.71 10.98 5.13
CA PRO A 34 19.95 11.60 4.68
C PRO A 34 21.09 11.28 5.66
N ALA A 35 22.28 10.97 5.12
CA ALA A 35 23.47 10.79 5.93
C ALA A 35 23.75 12.07 6.76
N PRO A 36 24.11 11.95 8.04
CA PRO A 36 24.46 13.11 8.86
C PRO A 36 25.67 13.82 8.25
N ALA A 37 25.66 15.15 8.30
CA ALA A 37 26.82 15.95 7.91
C ALA A 37 28.04 15.50 8.73
N THR A 38 29.11 15.10 8.05
CA THR A 38 30.31 14.55 8.67
C THR A 38 31.02 15.61 9.49
N SER A 39 30.96 15.48 10.82
CA SER A 39 32.00 15.96 11.72
C SER A 39 32.81 14.76 12.22
N SER A 40 34.12 14.94 12.22
CA SER A 40 35.21 13.97 12.31
C SER A 40 35.32 13.13 13.59
N SER A 41 36.07 12.03 13.40
CA SER A 41 36.80 11.15 14.34
C SER A 41 36.02 10.06 15.09
N GLU A 42 36.19 8.82 14.65
CA GLU A 42 36.34 7.64 15.53
C GLU A 42 36.99 6.46 14.77
N THR A 43 37.91 5.78 15.45
CA THR A 43 38.80 4.70 14.96
C THR A 43 38.10 3.36 14.77
N PRO A 44 38.49 2.49 13.81
CA PRO A 44 37.80 1.23 13.55
C PRO A 44 38.41 0.09 14.38
N ASN A 45 37.59 -0.67 15.11
CA ASN A 45 38.00 -1.98 15.61
C ASN A 45 36.89 -3.04 15.56
N SER A 46 37.29 -4.18 15.01
CA SER A 46 36.73 -5.54 15.07
C SER A 46 35.42 -5.86 14.32
N LEU A 47 35.57 -6.66 13.26
CA LEU A 47 34.52 -7.50 12.66
C LEU A 47 34.26 -8.74 13.54
N PRO A 48 33.00 -9.13 13.82
CA PRO A 48 32.67 -10.48 14.25
C PRO A 48 32.28 -11.38 13.05
N PRO A 49 32.32 -12.72 13.21
CA PRO A 49 32.45 -13.67 12.12
C PRO A 49 31.13 -14.05 11.41
N ALA A 50 31.28 -14.62 10.22
CA ALA A 50 30.21 -15.06 9.31
C ALA A 50 29.23 -16.08 9.92
N ARG A 51 27.93 -15.93 9.63
CA ARG A 51 26.87 -16.88 10.00
C ARG A 51 26.70 -17.96 8.91
N HIS A 52 26.58 -19.22 9.35
CA HIS A 52 26.15 -20.35 8.53
C HIS A 52 24.63 -20.29 8.22
N PRO A 53 24.15 -20.86 7.11
CA PRO A 53 22.75 -20.82 6.70
C PRO A 53 21.91 -22.00 7.24
N THR A 54 20.57 -21.85 7.15
CA THR A 54 19.45 -22.79 7.38
C THR A 54 18.91 -22.89 8.81
N GLN A 55 17.60 -22.78 9.08
CA GLN A 55 16.43 -23.45 8.46
C GLN A 55 15.19 -22.52 8.39
N PRO A 56 14.17 -22.82 7.55
CA PRO A 56 12.93 -22.05 7.49
C PRO A 56 12.07 -22.23 8.76
N PHE A 57 11.63 -21.10 9.30
CA PHE A 57 10.74 -20.98 10.44
C PHE A 57 9.30 -21.23 9.96
N PHE A 58 8.61 -22.25 10.48
CA PHE A 58 7.15 -22.35 10.38
C PHE A 58 6.56 -21.84 11.69
N PRO A 59 5.89 -20.66 11.71
CA PRO A 59 5.17 -20.25 12.90
C PRO A 59 3.99 -21.20 13.14
N ARG A 60 4.12 -22.02 14.17
CA ARG A 60 3.00 -22.64 14.86
C ARG A 60 2.90 -21.87 16.16
N ASP A 61 1.84 -21.09 16.31
CA ASP A 61 1.16 -20.75 17.57
C ASP A 61 0.20 -19.59 17.29
N TYR A 62 -1.10 -19.87 17.26
CA TYR A 62 -2.10 -18.88 17.60
C TYR A 62 -3.09 -19.51 18.56
N ASN A 63 -2.86 -19.22 19.84
CA ASN A 63 -3.85 -19.32 20.90
C ASN A 63 -4.03 -17.90 21.42
N ASP A 64 -5.13 -17.24 21.06
CA ASP A 64 -5.61 -16.09 21.83
C ASP A 64 -7.00 -16.41 22.38
N SER A 65 -7.02 -16.48 23.71
CA SER A 65 -8.21 -16.52 24.53
C SER A 65 -8.52 -15.08 24.94
N SER A 66 -9.36 -14.39 24.19
CA SER A 66 -10.02 -13.18 24.69
C SER A 66 -11.50 -13.18 24.28
N LYS A 67 -12.35 -13.26 25.29
CA LYS A 67 -13.81 -13.12 25.19
C LYS A 67 -14.18 -11.63 25.06
N THR A 68 -15.39 -11.41 24.55
CA THR A 68 -16.30 -10.26 24.67
C THR A 68 -16.16 -9.12 23.66
N SER A 69 -17.02 -9.12 22.64
CA SER A 69 -18.23 -8.29 22.59
C SER A 69 -18.98 -8.58 21.28
N ALA A 70 -20.31 -8.69 21.37
CA ALA A 70 -21.18 -8.97 20.22
C ALA A 70 -21.26 -7.77 19.26
N PRO A 71 -21.38 -8.00 17.94
CA PRO A 71 -22.06 -7.08 17.06
C PRO A 71 -23.41 -7.65 16.63
N SER A 72 -24.38 -6.74 16.65
CA SER A 72 -25.76 -6.90 16.23
C SER A 72 -25.91 -7.35 14.77
N ASP A 73 -27.02 -8.04 14.53
CA ASP A 73 -27.57 -8.46 13.25
C ASP A 73 -27.29 -7.49 12.09
N GLN A 74 -26.60 -7.98 11.06
CA GLN A 74 -26.91 -7.68 9.67
C GLN A 74 -26.74 -8.97 8.86
N SER A 75 -27.86 -9.62 8.61
CA SER A 75 -28.01 -10.71 7.65
C SER A 75 -27.52 -10.26 6.27
N SER A 76 -26.32 -10.67 5.91
CA SER A 76 -25.88 -10.76 4.51
C SER A 76 -25.78 -12.24 4.19
N THR A 77 -26.86 -12.77 3.63
CA THR A 77 -26.86 -14.07 2.95
C THR A 77 -25.89 -13.96 1.78
N SER A 78 -24.61 -14.30 2.01
CA SER A 78 -23.65 -14.46 0.93
C SER A 78 -24.03 -15.70 0.13
N GLN A 79 -24.08 -15.49 -1.17
CA GLN A 79 -24.52 -16.41 -2.20
C GLN A 79 -23.70 -17.71 -2.14
N ASN A 80 -24.32 -18.81 -1.70
CA ASN A 80 -23.81 -20.14 -2.03
C ASN A 80 -24.07 -20.39 -3.51
N SER A 81 -23.07 -20.12 -4.35
CA SER A 81 -23.00 -20.66 -5.70
C SER A 81 -23.03 -22.18 -5.61
N THR A 82 -24.19 -22.75 -5.92
CA THR A 82 -24.40 -24.19 -6.00
C THR A 82 -23.67 -24.73 -7.22
N SER A 83 -22.62 -25.53 -7.00
CA SER A 83 -22.14 -26.50 -7.99
C SER A 83 -21.66 -27.77 -7.29
N ASP A 84 -22.37 -28.86 -7.57
CA ASP A 84 -22.17 -30.25 -7.13
C ASP A 84 -22.44 -30.57 -5.65
N GLY A 85 -23.47 -31.39 -5.43
CA GLY A 85 -24.02 -31.79 -4.12
C GLY A 85 -23.11 -32.69 -3.27
N ASN A 86 -21.82 -32.39 -3.21
CA ASN A 86 -20.81 -33.13 -2.45
C ASN A 86 -19.93 -32.22 -1.57
N GLU A 87 -20.28 -30.94 -1.43
CA GLU A 87 -19.55 -29.99 -0.57
C GLU A 87 -19.97 -30.14 0.90
N LEU A 88 -18.98 -30.35 1.76
CA LEU A 88 -19.20 -30.40 3.21
C LEU A 88 -19.29 -28.96 3.75
N PRO A 89 -20.34 -28.60 4.50
CA PRO A 89 -20.43 -27.28 5.11
C PRO A 89 -19.21 -26.97 6.00
N SER A 90 -18.70 -25.75 5.94
CA SER A 90 -17.55 -25.30 6.75
C SER A 90 -17.78 -25.53 8.26
N GLU A 91 -19.00 -25.29 8.75
CA GLU A 91 -19.41 -25.56 10.13
C GLU A 91 -19.30 -27.04 10.53
N LEU A 92 -19.63 -27.93 9.59
CA LEU A 92 -19.48 -29.37 9.79
C LEU A 92 -17.99 -29.74 9.86
N LEU A 93 -17.17 -29.21 8.95
CA LEU A 93 -15.72 -29.43 8.96
C LEU A 93 -15.08 -28.94 10.26
N GLN A 94 -15.45 -27.75 10.74
CA GLN A 94 -15.00 -27.22 12.04
C GLN A 94 -15.44 -28.11 13.21
N THR A 95 -16.68 -28.60 13.17
CA THR A 95 -17.19 -29.52 14.21
C THR A 95 -16.43 -30.84 14.21
N LEU A 96 -16.14 -31.40 13.03
CA LEU A 96 -15.34 -32.63 12.90
C LEU A 96 -13.91 -32.44 13.41
N LEU A 97 -13.28 -31.30 13.11
CA LEU A 97 -11.94 -30.96 13.61
C LEU A 97 -11.90 -30.82 15.13
N LYS A 98 -12.95 -30.28 15.77
CA LYS A 98 -13.06 -30.20 17.24
C LYS A 98 -13.09 -31.56 17.93
N MET A 99 -13.42 -32.63 17.19
CA MET A 99 -13.42 -34.00 17.72
C MET A 99 -12.08 -34.73 17.54
N ALA A 100 -11.04 -34.06 17.01
CA ALA A 100 -9.74 -34.67 16.81
C ALA A 100 -9.20 -35.31 18.11
N PRO A 101 -8.89 -36.62 18.10
CA PRO A 101 -8.33 -37.28 19.26
C PRO A 101 -6.90 -36.79 19.52
N THR A 102 -6.46 -36.84 20.78
CA THR A 102 -5.03 -36.69 21.10
C THR A 102 -4.24 -37.87 20.53
N ALA A 103 -2.93 -37.70 20.31
CA ALA A 103 -2.08 -38.75 19.74
C ALA A 103 -2.18 -40.10 20.49
N ASP A 104 -2.22 -40.07 21.83
CA ASP A 104 -2.39 -41.27 22.65
C ASP A 104 -3.74 -41.96 22.43
N LYS A 105 -4.82 -41.18 22.26
CA LYS A 105 -6.17 -41.70 22.01
C LYS A 105 -6.30 -42.23 20.59
N GLU A 106 -5.72 -41.54 19.62
CA GLU A 106 -5.65 -42.00 18.23
C GLU A 106 -4.93 -43.35 18.14
N LEU A 107 -3.78 -43.49 18.80
CA LEU A 107 -3.03 -44.75 18.82
C LEU A 107 -3.84 -45.88 19.46
N LYS A 108 -4.49 -45.63 20.59
CA LYS A 108 -5.36 -46.62 21.26
C LYS A 108 -6.52 -47.04 20.37
N LEU A 109 -7.18 -46.09 19.70
CA LEU A 109 -8.26 -46.38 18.76
C LEU A 109 -7.75 -47.21 17.59
N ARG A 110 -6.61 -46.83 16.97
CA ARG A 110 -6.05 -47.59 15.84
C ARG A 110 -5.68 -49.03 16.21
N LEU A 111 -5.11 -49.23 17.40
CA LEU A 111 -4.69 -50.56 17.88
C LEU A 111 -5.85 -51.37 18.47
N TYR A 112 -7.04 -50.79 18.62
CA TYR A 112 -8.19 -51.49 19.17
C TYR A 112 -8.66 -52.60 18.22
N ASN A 113 -8.54 -53.85 18.68
CA ASN A 113 -8.93 -55.07 17.98
C ASN A 113 -10.09 -55.81 18.68
N GLY A 114 -10.73 -55.17 19.68
CA GLY A 114 -11.90 -55.71 20.37
C GLY A 114 -13.19 -55.52 19.58
N ASP A 115 -14.30 -55.97 20.18
CA ASP A 115 -15.63 -55.77 19.60
C ASP A 115 -16.04 -54.29 19.62
N LEU A 116 -16.30 -53.72 18.44
CA LEU A 116 -16.74 -52.33 18.27
C LEU A 116 -18.02 -52.03 19.06
N SER A 117 -18.88 -53.02 19.35
CA SER A 117 -20.09 -52.84 20.16
C SER A 117 -19.80 -52.34 21.58
N ARG A 118 -18.58 -52.56 22.08
CA ARG A 118 -18.12 -52.14 23.42
C ARG A 118 -17.62 -50.69 23.47
N LEU A 119 -17.41 -50.05 22.32
CA LEU A 119 -17.03 -48.65 22.22
C LEU A 119 -18.27 -47.76 22.27
N GLY A 120 -18.13 -46.58 22.89
CA GLY A 120 -19.18 -45.56 22.86
C GLY A 120 -19.47 -45.07 21.43
N PRO A 121 -20.65 -44.48 21.15
CA PRO A 121 -20.98 -43.96 19.81
C PRO A 121 -19.91 -43.03 19.22
N ALA A 122 -19.36 -42.12 20.03
CA ALA A 122 -18.29 -41.20 19.61
C ALA A 122 -16.96 -41.92 19.32
N GLU A 123 -16.59 -42.91 20.13
CA GLU A 123 -15.36 -43.70 19.94
C GLU A 123 -15.45 -44.59 18.70
N ARG A 124 -16.63 -45.16 18.40
CA ARG A 124 -16.87 -45.88 17.16
C ARG A 124 -16.72 -44.98 15.94
N PHE A 125 -17.28 -43.77 15.99
CA PHE A 125 -17.13 -42.79 14.93
C PHE A 125 -15.66 -42.41 14.72
N LEU A 126 -14.94 -42.10 15.79
CA LEU A 126 -13.52 -41.77 15.72
C LEU A 126 -12.67 -42.94 15.25
N LYS A 127 -12.99 -44.19 15.64
CA LYS A 127 -12.30 -45.39 15.15
C LYS A 127 -12.33 -45.47 13.62
N VAL A 128 -13.49 -45.23 13.00
CA VAL A 128 -13.64 -45.20 11.55
C VAL A 128 -12.82 -44.06 10.93
N LEU A 129 -12.84 -42.87 11.54
CA LEU A 129 -12.07 -41.73 11.03
C LEU A 129 -10.55 -41.93 11.12
N VAL A 130 -10.02 -42.45 12.23
CA VAL A 130 -8.56 -42.60 12.40
C VAL A 130 -7.96 -43.68 11.51
N ASP A 131 -8.77 -44.61 10.99
CA ASP A 131 -8.38 -45.60 10.00
C ASP A 131 -8.20 -44.98 8.60
N ILE A 132 -8.81 -43.82 8.35
CA ILE A 132 -8.58 -43.04 7.13
C ILE A 132 -7.21 -42.34 7.23
N PRO A 133 -6.27 -42.57 6.30
CA PRO A 133 -4.96 -41.93 6.34
C PRO A 133 -5.08 -40.40 6.31
N PHE A 134 -4.50 -39.76 7.32
CA PHE A 134 -4.44 -38.30 7.47
C PHE A 134 -5.81 -37.61 7.53
N ALA A 135 -6.86 -38.27 8.05
CA ALA A 135 -8.23 -37.76 8.06
C ALA A 135 -8.36 -36.30 8.54
N PHE A 136 -7.79 -35.97 9.71
CA PHE A 136 -7.87 -34.61 10.26
C PHE A 136 -7.08 -33.59 9.45
N LYS A 137 -5.93 -33.97 8.88
CA LYS A 137 -5.18 -33.09 7.96
C LYS A 137 -5.96 -32.82 6.68
N ARG A 138 -6.66 -33.83 6.14
CA ARG A 138 -7.55 -33.65 4.98
C ARG A 138 -8.72 -32.72 5.32
N LEU A 139 -9.30 -32.84 6.52
CA LEU A 139 -10.36 -31.93 6.99
C LEU A 139 -9.85 -30.49 7.17
N GLU A 140 -8.65 -30.28 7.71
CA GLU A 140 -8.00 -28.96 7.77
C GLU A 140 -7.82 -28.38 6.36
N SER A 141 -7.35 -29.19 5.41
CA SER A 141 -7.19 -28.76 4.01
C SER A 141 -8.52 -28.44 3.34
N LEU A 142 -9.55 -29.26 3.54
CA LEU A 142 -10.90 -28.99 3.03
C LEU A 142 -11.46 -27.67 3.57
N LEU A 143 -11.32 -27.43 4.88
CA LEU A 143 -11.78 -26.19 5.49
C LEU A 143 -11.05 -24.97 4.93
N PHE A 144 -9.72 -25.08 4.74
CA PHE A 144 -8.94 -24.02 4.10
C PHE A 144 -9.37 -23.78 2.65
N MET A 145 -9.61 -24.84 1.87
CA MET A 145 -10.08 -24.71 0.49
C MET A 145 -11.44 -24.00 0.40
N CYS A 146 -12.31 -24.13 1.43
CA CYS A 146 -13.58 -23.41 1.48
C CYS A 146 -13.42 -21.88 1.61
N SER A 147 -12.37 -21.38 2.26
CA SER A 147 -12.14 -19.93 2.44
C SER A 147 -11.04 -19.36 1.55
N LEU A 148 -10.23 -20.21 0.91
CA LEU A 148 -9.05 -19.80 0.14
C LEU A 148 -9.37 -18.77 -0.94
N GLU A 149 -10.45 -18.96 -1.71
CA GLU A 149 -10.80 -18.05 -2.79
C GLU A 149 -11.17 -16.67 -2.27
N GLU A 150 -11.98 -16.62 -1.21
CA GLU A 150 -12.39 -15.36 -0.56
C GLU A 150 -11.18 -14.66 0.07
N GLU A 151 -10.36 -15.38 0.84
CA GLU A 151 -9.14 -14.83 1.46
C GLU A 151 -8.15 -14.30 0.40
N ALA A 152 -7.96 -15.04 -0.70
CA ALA A 152 -7.11 -14.61 -1.80
C ALA A 152 -7.67 -13.38 -2.52
N SER A 153 -9.00 -13.31 -2.73
CA SER A 153 -9.65 -12.13 -3.33
C SER A 153 -9.48 -10.91 -2.45
N MET A 154 -9.77 -11.01 -1.15
CA MET A 154 -9.60 -9.91 -0.20
C MET A 154 -8.16 -9.39 -0.16
N ALA A 155 -7.18 -10.30 -0.17
CA ALA A 155 -5.77 -9.91 -0.23
C ALA A 155 -5.44 -9.16 -1.53
N LYS A 156 -5.91 -9.66 -2.67
CA LYS A 156 -5.71 -9.04 -3.98
C LYS A 156 -6.33 -7.64 -4.06
N GLU A 157 -7.54 -7.47 -3.56
CA GLU A 157 -8.24 -6.17 -3.51
C GLU A 157 -7.52 -5.17 -2.62
N SER A 158 -6.99 -5.62 -1.48
CA SER A 158 -6.16 -4.80 -0.59
C SER A 158 -4.90 -4.30 -1.29
N PHE A 159 -4.19 -5.17 -2.02
CA PHE A 159 -3.01 -4.78 -2.79
C PHE A 159 -3.36 -3.85 -3.95
N ALA A 160 -4.44 -4.11 -4.68
CA ALA A 160 -4.89 -3.24 -5.76
C ALA A 160 -5.21 -1.83 -5.26
N THR A 161 -5.87 -1.74 -4.10
CA THR A 161 -6.17 -0.45 -3.45
C THR A 161 -4.89 0.28 -3.04
N LEU A 162 -3.94 -0.42 -2.43
CA LEU A 162 -2.65 0.15 -2.04
C LEU A 162 -1.86 0.64 -3.27
N GLU A 163 -1.79 -0.17 -4.32
CA GLU A 163 -1.12 0.18 -5.57
C GLU A 163 -1.74 1.41 -6.23
N ALA A 164 -3.07 1.46 -6.31
CA ALA A 164 -3.81 2.60 -6.84
C ALA A 164 -3.50 3.87 -6.03
N ALA A 165 -3.61 3.82 -4.70
CA ALA A 165 -3.34 4.96 -3.82
C ALA A 165 -1.88 5.46 -3.96
N CYS A 166 -0.90 4.55 -3.95
CA CYS A 166 0.50 4.92 -4.17
C CYS A 166 0.73 5.53 -5.55
N THR A 167 0.09 4.98 -6.59
CA THR A 167 0.19 5.48 -7.96
C THR A 167 -0.42 6.87 -8.10
N GLU A 168 -1.59 7.10 -7.52
CA GLU A 168 -2.24 8.41 -7.52
C GLU A 168 -1.40 9.45 -6.79
N LEU A 169 -0.87 9.13 -5.61
CA LEU A 169 0.00 10.04 -4.86
C LEU A 169 1.28 10.38 -5.63
N ARG A 170 1.94 9.39 -6.24
CA ARG A 170 3.16 9.59 -7.06
C ARG A 170 2.91 10.38 -8.33
N LYS A 171 1.72 10.27 -8.92
CA LYS A 171 1.33 11.02 -10.14
C LYS A 171 0.68 12.36 -9.82
N SER A 172 0.31 12.61 -8.56
CA SER A 172 -0.41 13.81 -8.16
C SER A 172 0.51 15.02 -8.11
N ARG A 173 0.44 15.82 -9.18
CA ARG A 173 1.12 17.10 -9.26
C ARG A 173 0.78 18.05 -8.11
N LEU A 174 -0.48 18.10 -7.69
CA LEU A 174 -0.90 18.97 -6.59
C LEU A 174 -0.33 18.50 -5.25
N PHE A 175 -0.22 17.18 -5.04
CA PHE A 175 0.45 16.63 -3.87
C PHE A 175 1.93 17.03 -3.84
N HIS A 176 2.65 16.94 -4.96
CA HIS A 176 4.03 17.45 -5.04
C HIS A 176 4.14 18.94 -4.71
N LYS A 177 3.20 19.76 -5.21
CA LYS A 177 3.16 21.20 -4.91
C LYS A 177 2.91 21.49 -3.44
N LEU A 178 2.05 20.69 -2.79
CA LEU A 178 1.85 20.75 -1.35
C LEU A 178 3.15 20.47 -0.59
N LEU A 179 3.84 19.37 -0.91
CA LEU A 179 5.09 19.00 -0.25
C LEU A 179 6.16 20.08 -0.45
N GLU A 180 6.30 20.62 -1.66
CA GLU A 180 7.22 21.71 -1.98
C GLU A 180 6.91 22.97 -1.18
N ALA A 181 5.63 23.36 -1.10
CA ALA A 181 5.19 24.54 -0.34
C ALA A 181 5.47 24.37 1.15
N VAL A 182 5.16 23.20 1.73
CA VAL A 182 5.44 22.90 3.14
C VAL A 182 6.93 22.98 3.43
N LEU A 183 7.78 22.39 2.57
CA LEU A 183 9.24 22.44 2.75
C LEU A 183 9.78 23.87 2.67
N LYS A 184 9.32 24.66 1.69
CA LYS A 184 9.73 26.07 1.53
C LYS A 184 9.29 26.92 2.71
N THR A 185 8.05 26.80 3.14
CA THR A 185 7.52 27.54 4.29
C THR A 185 8.23 27.13 5.57
N GLY A 186 8.43 25.82 5.79
CA GLY A 186 9.18 25.30 6.93
C GLY A 186 10.62 25.82 6.98
N ASN A 187 11.33 25.80 5.85
CA ASN A 187 12.69 26.34 5.75
C ASN A 187 12.73 27.85 6.02
N ARG A 188 11.76 28.61 5.51
CA ARG A 188 11.66 30.05 5.75
C ARG A 188 11.38 30.38 7.21
N MET A 189 10.56 29.59 7.89
CA MET A 189 10.24 29.78 9.31
C MET A 189 11.41 29.39 10.24
N ASN A 190 12.26 28.47 9.80
CA ASN A 190 13.40 27.97 10.56
C ASN A 190 14.74 28.57 10.09
N ASP A 191 14.69 29.64 9.30
CA ASP A 191 15.89 30.32 8.80
C ASP A 191 16.78 30.79 9.97
N GLY A 192 18.10 30.58 9.85
CA GLY A 192 19.05 30.85 10.92
C GLY A 192 19.03 29.85 12.11
N THR A 193 18.27 28.76 12.03
CA THR A 193 18.28 27.67 13.03
C THR A 193 18.86 26.39 12.44
N PHE A 194 19.23 25.42 13.30
CA PHE A 194 19.68 24.09 12.86
C PHE A 194 18.61 23.28 12.08
N ARG A 195 17.35 23.75 12.10
CA ARG A 195 16.20 23.15 11.40
C ARG A 195 15.89 23.82 10.06
N GLY A 196 16.63 24.88 9.70
CA GLY A 196 16.56 25.54 8.40
C GLY A 196 17.32 24.77 7.32
N GLY A 197 17.04 25.06 6.05
CA GLY A 197 17.74 24.45 4.91
C GLY A 197 17.51 22.94 4.75
N ALA A 198 16.42 22.41 5.31
CA ALA A 198 16.07 21.00 5.17
C ALA A 198 15.80 20.64 3.70
N GLN A 199 16.15 19.41 3.33
CA GLN A 199 15.88 18.85 1.99
C GLN A 199 14.64 17.95 1.97
N ALA A 200 14.16 17.55 3.14
CA ALA A 200 13.04 16.65 3.33
C ALA A 200 12.38 16.89 4.69
N PHE A 201 11.17 16.38 4.85
CA PHE A 201 10.47 16.30 6.13
C PHE A 201 9.68 14.99 6.22
N LYS A 202 9.28 14.62 7.44
CA LYS A 202 8.44 13.43 7.70
C LYS A 202 7.01 13.71 7.27
N LEU A 203 6.35 12.76 6.61
CA LEU A 203 4.99 12.98 6.09
C LEU A 203 3.98 13.35 7.20
N ASP A 204 4.16 12.84 8.41
CA ASP A 204 3.36 13.17 9.60
C ASP A 204 3.33 14.66 9.95
N THR A 205 4.32 15.45 9.50
CA THR A 205 4.30 16.90 9.65
C THR A 205 3.08 17.52 8.98
N LEU A 206 2.55 16.93 7.90
CA LEU A 206 1.33 17.41 7.25
C LEU A 206 0.13 17.43 8.19
N LEU A 207 0.04 16.45 9.09
CA LEU A 207 -1.05 16.34 10.08
C LEU A 207 -0.98 17.46 11.14
N LYS A 208 0.20 18.07 11.32
CA LYS A 208 0.44 19.09 12.36
C LYS A 208 0.24 20.53 11.84
N LEU A 209 0.03 20.72 10.53
CA LEU A 209 -0.03 22.07 9.93
C LEU A 209 -1.24 22.89 10.41
N SER A 210 -2.34 22.24 10.78
CA SER A 210 -3.53 22.90 11.34
C SER A 210 -3.31 23.44 12.75
N ASP A 211 -2.38 22.85 13.49
CA ASP A 211 -2.20 23.10 14.92
C ASP A 211 -1.23 24.25 15.18
N VAL A 212 -0.34 24.50 14.21
CA VAL A 212 0.60 25.63 14.25
C VAL A 212 -0.14 26.91 13.84
N LYS A 213 -0.23 27.87 14.75
CA LYS A 213 -0.87 29.16 14.53
C LYS A 213 0.12 30.31 14.56
N GLY A 214 -0.17 31.37 13.80
CA GLY A 214 0.55 32.63 13.84
C GLY A 214 0.37 33.37 15.17
N ILE A 215 1.05 34.51 15.28
CA ILE A 215 0.99 35.41 16.44
C ILE A 215 -0.43 35.92 16.75
N ASP A 216 -1.29 35.94 15.74
CA ASP A 216 -2.69 36.34 15.85
C ASP A 216 -3.57 35.26 16.51
N GLY A 217 -3.04 34.04 16.68
CA GLY A 217 -3.76 32.87 17.19
C GLY A 217 -4.92 32.41 16.31
N LYS A 218 -5.07 32.99 15.11
CA LYS A 218 -6.21 32.77 14.21
C LYS A 218 -5.78 32.07 12.93
N THR A 219 -4.68 32.51 12.33
CA THR A 219 -4.23 32.00 11.05
C THR A 219 -3.31 30.80 11.25
N THR A 220 -3.65 29.66 10.66
CA THR A 220 -2.85 28.43 10.75
C THR A 220 -1.74 28.39 9.70
N LEU A 221 -0.72 27.58 9.94
CA LEU A 221 0.31 27.31 8.94
C LEU A 221 -0.28 26.63 7.70
N LEU A 222 -1.26 25.73 7.89
CA LEU A 222 -2.00 25.12 6.78
C LEU A 222 -2.63 26.19 5.87
N TYR A 223 -3.23 27.23 6.43
CA TYR A 223 -3.80 28.33 5.64
C TYR A 223 -2.73 29.02 4.78
N PHE A 224 -1.57 29.34 5.36
CA PHE A 224 -0.46 29.94 4.60
C PHE A 224 0.06 29.03 3.48
N VAL A 225 0.21 27.73 3.75
CA VAL A 225 0.64 26.74 2.75
C VAL A 225 -0.36 26.67 1.59
N VAL A 226 -1.67 26.65 1.88
CA VAL A 226 -2.71 26.64 0.84
C VAL A 226 -2.66 27.91 -0.01
N GLN A 227 -2.53 29.09 0.60
CA GLN A 227 -2.40 30.35 -0.13
C GLN A 227 -1.18 30.37 -1.04
N GLU A 228 -0.05 29.82 -0.57
CA GLU A 228 1.18 29.71 -1.34
C GLU A 228 1.04 28.79 -2.56
N ILE A 229 0.30 27.68 -2.41
CA ILE A 229 -0.03 26.77 -3.52
C ILE A 229 -0.95 27.49 -4.53
N ILE A 230 -2.03 28.14 -4.08
CA ILE A 230 -2.95 28.89 -4.95
C ILE A 230 -2.19 29.96 -5.75
N ARG A 231 -1.31 30.71 -5.08
CA ARG A 231 -0.50 31.75 -5.72
C ARG A 231 0.45 31.17 -6.77
N SER A 232 1.18 30.10 -6.44
CA SER A 232 2.12 29.47 -7.37
C SER A 232 1.43 28.82 -8.57
N GLU A 233 0.27 28.21 -8.37
CA GLU A 233 -0.55 27.62 -9.43
C GLU A 233 -1.23 28.66 -10.31
N GLY A 234 -1.73 29.75 -9.72
CA GLY A 234 -2.31 30.88 -10.46
C GLY A 234 -1.29 31.54 -11.39
N ILE A 235 -0.06 31.74 -10.94
CA ILE A 235 1.04 32.28 -11.76
C ILE A 235 1.36 31.35 -12.94
N ARG A 236 1.37 30.02 -12.71
CA ARG A 236 1.59 29.04 -13.79
C ARG A 236 0.49 29.08 -14.83
N ALA A 237 -0.78 29.09 -14.39
CA ALA A 237 -1.92 29.17 -15.29
C ALA A 237 -1.86 30.43 -16.19
N ALA A 238 -1.44 31.57 -15.64
CA ALA A 238 -1.23 32.79 -16.42
C ALA A 238 -0.13 32.64 -17.49
N ARG A 239 1.02 32.03 -17.14
CA ARG A 239 2.15 31.81 -18.07
C ARG A 239 1.81 30.85 -19.22
N THR A 240 1.00 29.82 -18.94
CA THR A 240 0.55 28.88 -19.99
C THR A 240 -0.39 29.57 -20.99
N ARG A 241 -1.23 30.51 -20.53
CA ARG A 241 -2.10 31.30 -21.41
C ARG A 241 -1.31 32.27 -22.30
N ASP A 242 -0.25 32.86 -21.78
CA ASP A 242 0.60 33.80 -22.52
C ASP A 242 1.40 33.08 -23.63
N ARG A 243 1.93 31.88 -23.37
CA ARG A 243 2.64 31.05 -24.38
C ARG A 243 1.74 30.56 -25.52
N GLY A 244 0.46 30.33 -25.28
CA GLY A 244 -0.51 29.98 -26.33
C GLY A 244 -0.83 31.13 -27.30
N SER A 245 -0.52 32.37 -26.92
CA SER A 245 -0.77 33.56 -27.73
C SER A 245 0.36 33.84 -28.75
N VAL A 246 1.58 33.36 -28.49
CA VAL A 246 2.76 33.67 -29.32
C VAL A 246 2.93 32.71 -30.52
N SER A 247 2.23 31.57 -30.54
CA SER A 247 2.33 30.58 -31.64
C SER A 247 1.40 30.85 -32.83
N SER A 248 0.56 31.90 -32.80
CA SER A 248 -0.37 32.25 -33.90
C SER A 248 0.15 33.29 -34.91
N LEU A 249 1.44 33.61 -34.90
CA LEU A 249 2.03 34.55 -35.87
C LEU A 249 3.20 33.90 -36.61
N LYS A 250 2.89 33.10 -37.63
CA LYS A 250 3.71 32.90 -38.84
C LYS A 250 3.06 31.88 -39.76
N SER A 251 2.50 32.35 -40.88
CA SER A 251 2.68 31.84 -42.25
C SER A 251 1.61 32.47 -43.12
N ASP A 252 1.98 33.41 -43.98
CA ASP A 252 1.30 33.70 -45.25
C ASP A 252 2.20 34.63 -46.08
N ASP A 253 3.13 34.02 -46.83
CA ASP A 253 3.74 34.64 -48.01
C ASP A 253 3.39 33.74 -49.21
N GLN A 254 2.42 34.19 -50.01
CA GLN A 254 1.96 33.54 -51.25
C GLN A 254 2.88 33.87 -52.43
N GLU A 255 3.38 32.83 -53.11
CA GLU A 255 4.00 32.94 -54.43
C GLU A 255 2.98 33.28 -55.52
N LYS A 256 3.35 34.25 -56.36
CA LYS A 256 2.67 34.64 -57.60
C LYS A 256 3.25 33.82 -58.76
N SER A 257 2.43 33.08 -59.49
CA SER A 257 2.71 32.74 -60.88
C SER A 257 1.42 32.57 -61.67
N THR A 258 1.16 33.54 -62.56
CA THR A 258 0.11 33.53 -63.58
C THR A 258 0.76 33.29 -64.94
N GLY A 259 0.19 32.41 -65.76
CA GLY A 259 0.59 32.25 -67.15
C GLY A 259 -0.21 31.17 -67.90
N ASP A 260 -1.22 31.63 -68.62
CA ASP A 260 -2.22 30.92 -69.44
C ASP A 260 -1.66 30.02 -70.58
N TYR A 261 -2.42 28.99 -71.00
CA TYR A 261 -3.14 28.95 -72.30
C TYR A 261 -3.42 27.55 -72.90
N PHE A 262 -4.67 27.45 -73.39
CA PHE A 262 -5.26 26.64 -74.48
C PHE A 262 -5.72 25.18 -74.31
N HIS A 263 -7.04 25.06 -74.51
CA HIS A 263 -7.87 23.91 -74.81
C HIS A 263 -7.72 23.53 -76.30
N GLY A 264 -7.52 22.25 -76.60
CA GLY A 264 -7.34 21.72 -77.95
C GLY A 264 -8.06 20.38 -78.16
N ASN A 265 -9.02 20.44 -79.08
CA ASN A 265 -10.03 19.49 -79.55
C ASN A 265 -9.62 18.04 -79.92
N ALA A 266 -10.54 17.11 -79.66
CA ALA A 266 -11.11 16.05 -80.51
C ALA A 266 -10.28 15.06 -81.37
N GLY A 267 -10.75 13.80 -81.33
CA GLY A 267 -10.58 12.76 -82.36
C GLY A 267 -9.39 11.83 -82.13
N LYS A 268 -9.38 10.55 -82.48
CA LYS A 268 -10.34 9.56 -83.01
C LYS A 268 -9.48 8.27 -83.18
N ASP A 269 -10.15 7.15 -83.41
CA ASP A 269 -9.63 5.97 -84.12
C ASP A 269 -8.85 4.88 -83.35
N VAL A 270 -9.60 3.76 -83.20
CA VAL A 270 -9.26 2.32 -83.27
C VAL A 270 -8.48 1.67 -82.12
#